data_AF-A0A8J6P4W7-F1
#
_entry.id   AF-A0A8J6P4W7-F1
#
_cell.length_a   1.000
_cell.length_b   1.000
_cell.length_c   1.000
_cell.angle_alpha   90.00
_cell.angle_beta   90.00
_cell.angle_gamma   90.00
#
_symmetry.space_group_name_H-M   'P 1'
#
loop_
_entity.id
_entity.type
_entity.pdbx_description
1 polymer ?
#
loop_
_entity_poly.entity_id
_entity_poly.type
_entity_poly.pdbx_seq_one_letter_code
_entity_poly.pdbx_strand_id
1 'polypeptide(L)'
;MKNVIISLIFLVFSLSNAYSQNIDTAVVYRDLDEFIVNRHFKGQYDRELKRVQKIYPMALKAKAIMDEYETELAKLDKKRDAKKYSKKMNKFLKEEFTYSVRDLYTSEGHLLMQLIHRETGKTVDDIITEYSGGGQAFIYRNLAKMFDQDLKAKYDPDKDNYFTEMVISDILCGNVAFDPEMDKMTKESFKESQRQYRAQKKESRTRVKEMKAVNKEKEKAQKKVEKEKKKATKK
;
A
#
# COMPACT_ATOMS: atom_id res chain seq x y z
N MET A 1 56.30 39.77 -32.36
CA MET A 1 55.25 38.73 -32.37
C MET A 1 55.39 37.71 -31.22
N LYS A 2 56.59 37.21 -30.88
CA LYS A 2 56.79 36.26 -29.76
C LYS A 2 56.25 36.75 -28.40
N ASN A 3 56.44 38.02 -28.03
CA ASN A 3 56.03 38.53 -26.72
C ASN A 3 54.50 38.67 -26.57
N VAL A 4 53.78 38.88 -27.68
CA VAL A 4 52.31 38.95 -27.68
C VAL A 4 51.70 37.55 -27.50
N ILE A 5 52.31 36.53 -28.12
CA ILE A 5 51.89 35.13 -27.99
C ILE A 5 52.11 34.64 -26.54
N ILE A 6 53.22 34.99 -25.91
CA ILE A 6 53.50 34.63 -24.50
C ILE A 6 52.48 35.29 -23.56
N SER A 7 52.11 36.56 -23.80
CA SER A 7 51.09 37.25 -23.00
C SER A 7 49.70 36.66 -23.17
N LEU A 8 49.35 36.19 -24.37
CA LEU A 8 48.07 35.51 -24.66
C LEU A 8 48.00 34.14 -23.98
N ILE A 9 49.10 33.38 -23.99
CA ILE A 9 49.19 32.09 -23.28
C ILE A 9 49.04 32.30 -21.78
N PHE A 10 49.69 33.32 -21.20
CA PHE A 10 49.51 33.67 -19.79
C PHE A 10 48.06 34.06 -19.45
N LEU A 11 47.40 34.80 -20.34
CA LEU A 11 46.00 35.20 -20.15
C LEU A 11 45.07 33.98 -20.19
N VAL A 12 45.24 33.08 -21.16
CA VAL A 12 44.46 31.84 -21.27
C VAL A 12 44.72 30.89 -20.09
N PHE A 13 45.96 30.80 -19.61
CA PHE A 13 46.34 29.99 -18.43
C PHE A 13 45.75 30.57 -17.13
N SER A 14 45.66 31.89 -17.03
CA SER A 14 45.01 32.58 -15.90
C SER A 14 43.50 32.35 -15.89
N LEU A 15 42.86 32.40 -17.07
CA LEU A 15 41.43 32.14 -17.22
C LEU A 15 41.08 30.67 -16.92
N SER A 16 41.90 29.71 -17.35
CA SER A 16 41.63 28.28 -17.08
C SER A 16 41.75 27.92 -15.59
N ASN A 17 42.70 28.52 -14.86
CA ASN A 17 42.75 28.35 -13.40
C ASN A 17 41.57 29.01 -12.66
N ALA A 18 41.03 30.13 -13.16
CA ALA A 18 39.83 30.75 -12.59
C ALA A 18 38.56 29.90 -12.79
N TYR A 19 38.47 29.16 -13.90
CA TYR A 19 37.37 28.20 -14.13
C TYR A 19 37.50 26.93 -13.27
N SER A 20 38.71 26.57 -12.84
CA SER A 20 38.95 25.34 -12.07
C SER A 20 38.61 25.44 -10.58
N GLN A 21 38.21 26.62 -10.06
CA GLN A 21 37.77 26.80 -8.67
C GLN A 21 36.24 26.81 -8.48
N ASN A 22 35.45 26.53 -9.53
CA ASN A 22 33.99 26.41 -9.44
C ASN A 22 33.49 24.99 -9.78
N ILE A 23 34.26 23.98 -9.40
CA ILE A 23 33.61 22.72 -9.01
C ILE A 23 33.53 22.83 -7.49
N ASP A 24 32.56 23.61 -7.03
CA ASP A 24 31.95 23.33 -5.74
C ASP A 24 31.60 21.85 -5.80
N THR A 25 32.41 21.00 -5.17
CA THR A 25 31.86 19.87 -4.44
C THR A 25 30.91 20.50 -3.43
N ALA A 26 29.71 20.86 -3.90
CA ALA A 26 28.55 21.03 -3.07
C ALA A 26 28.42 19.66 -2.41
N VAL A 27 29.02 19.54 -1.23
CA VAL A 27 28.70 18.48 -0.30
C VAL A 27 27.23 18.73 -0.01
N VAL A 28 26.38 18.09 -0.81
CA VAL A 28 24.97 17.96 -0.51
C VAL A 28 24.97 17.08 0.72
N TYR A 29 25.00 17.72 1.89
CA TYR A 29 24.58 17.10 3.12
C TYR A 29 23.12 16.71 2.85
N ARG A 30 22.91 15.45 2.45
CA ARG A 30 21.61 14.85 2.68
C ARG A 30 21.53 14.79 4.19
N ASP A 31 20.78 15.71 4.78
CA ASP A 31 20.27 15.53 6.12
C ASP A 31 19.57 14.17 6.08
N LEU A 32 20.25 13.16 6.63
CA LEU A 32 19.64 11.87 6.84
C LEU A 32 18.61 12.13 7.92
N ASP A 33 17.33 12.08 7.57
CA ASP A 33 16.26 12.18 8.54
C ASP A 33 16.60 11.28 9.73
N GLU A 34 16.58 11.84 10.94
CA GLU A 34 16.87 11.10 12.16
C GLU A 34 15.86 9.94 12.27
N PHE A 35 16.32 8.74 11.92
CA PHE A 35 15.48 7.57 11.93
C PHE A 35 15.27 7.09 13.37
N ILE A 36 14.09 7.32 13.91
CA ILE A 36 13.69 6.74 15.21
C ILE A 36 13.49 5.24 15.01
N VAL A 37 14.52 4.44 15.30
CA VAL A 37 14.43 2.97 15.31
C VAL A 37 13.55 2.54 16.49
N ASN A 38 12.24 2.42 16.26
CA ASN A 38 11.37 1.83 17.26
C ASN A 38 11.73 0.33 17.44
N ARG A 39 11.70 -0.20 18.66
CA ARG A 39 11.99 -1.62 18.97
C ARG A 39 11.21 -2.59 18.07
N HIS A 40 10.03 -2.18 17.61
CA HIS A 40 9.14 -2.99 16.76
C HIS A 40 9.23 -2.66 15.27
N PHE A 41 10.17 -1.82 14.84
CA PHE A 41 10.29 -1.34 13.47
C PHE A 41 10.30 -2.47 12.44
N LYS A 42 11.21 -3.45 12.59
CA LYS A 42 11.32 -4.58 11.66
C LYS A 42 9.99 -5.32 11.50
N GLY A 43 9.26 -5.55 12.59
CA GLY A 43 7.97 -6.23 12.55
C GLY A 43 6.87 -5.42 11.85
N GLN A 44 6.92 -4.09 11.94
CA GLN A 44 6.00 -3.21 11.21
C GLN A 44 6.33 -3.17 9.72
N TYR A 45 7.62 -3.03 9.38
CA TYR A 45 8.10 -3.09 8.01
C TYR A 45 7.73 -4.43 7.35
N ASP A 46 8.07 -5.56 7.97
CA ASP A 46 7.78 -6.90 7.43
C ASP A 46 6.27 -7.13 7.23
N ARG A 47 5.44 -6.54 8.09
CA ARG A 47 3.98 -6.60 7.97
C ARG A 47 3.48 -5.76 6.80
N GLU A 48 3.97 -4.53 6.65
CA GLU A 48 3.60 -3.67 5.54
C GLU A 48 4.13 -4.21 4.21
N LEU A 49 5.34 -4.78 4.17
CA LEU A 49 5.90 -5.42 3.00
C LEU A 49 4.93 -6.47 2.42
N LYS A 50 4.42 -7.36 3.26
CA LYS A 50 3.44 -8.37 2.82
C LYS A 50 2.13 -7.76 2.30
N ARG A 51 1.67 -6.67 2.91
CA ARG A 51 0.45 -5.97 2.48
C ARG A 51 0.69 -5.28 1.13
N VAL A 52 1.79 -4.56 0.98
CA VAL A 52 2.17 -3.87 -0.27
C VAL A 52 2.36 -4.87 -1.41
N GLN A 53 3.09 -5.97 -1.19
CA GLN A 53 3.26 -7.01 -2.22
C GLN A 53 1.93 -7.57 -2.73
N LYS A 54 0.92 -7.71 -1.85
CA LYS A 54 -0.41 -8.19 -2.24
C LYS A 54 -1.26 -7.13 -2.95
N ILE A 55 -1.19 -5.87 -2.50
CA ILE A 55 -2.20 -4.85 -2.84
C ILE A 55 -1.69 -3.88 -3.91
N TYR A 56 -0.40 -3.57 -3.91
CA TYR A 56 0.19 -2.61 -4.84
C TYR A 56 0.02 -2.99 -6.32
N PRO A 57 0.13 -4.27 -6.73
CA PRO A 57 -0.18 -4.68 -8.11
C PRO A 57 -1.60 -4.29 -8.55
N MET A 58 -2.57 -4.33 -7.63
CA MET A 58 -3.95 -3.91 -7.92
C MET A 58 -4.06 -2.41 -8.18
N ALA A 59 -3.35 -1.59 -7.41
CA ALA A 59 -3.34 -0.14 -7.56
C ALA A 59 -2.65 0.27 -8.88
N LEU A 60 -1.53 -0.36 -9.22
CA LEU A 60 -0.83 -0.14 -10.49
C LEU A 60 -1.72 -0.53 -11.69
N LYS A 61 -2.41 -1.67 -11.61
CA LYS A 61 -3.36 -2.09 -12.65
C LYS A 61 -4.54 -1.13 -12.78
N ALA A 62 -5.05 -0.61 -11.66
CA ALA A 62 -6.12 0.39 -11.67
C ALA A 62 -5.66 1.69 -12.36
N LYS A 63 -4.46 2.18 -12.03
CA LYS A 63 -3.83 3.34 -12.69
C LYS A 63 -3.72 3.11 -14.20
N ALA A 64 -3.13 2.00 -14.62
CA ALA A 64 -2.97 1.67 -16.04
C ALA A 64 -4.31 1.65 -16.81
N ILE A 65 -5.36 1.07 -16.21
CA ILE A 65 -6.69 1.04 -16.82
C ILE A 65 -7.31 2.46 -16.87
N MET A 66 -7.08 3.28 -15.85
CA MET A 66 -7.53 4.67 -15.85
C MET A 66 -6.85 5.50 -16.95
N ASP A 67 -5.54 5.38 -17.09
CA ASP A 67 -4.77 6.08 -18.13
C ASP A 67 -5.23 5.69 -19.54
N GLU A 68 -5.45 4.39 -19.78
CA GLU A 68 -6.03 3.88 -21.04
C GLU A 68 -7.43 4.44 -21.26
N TYR A 69 -8.26 4.41 -20.21
CA TYR A 69 -9.64 4.87 -20.28
C TYR A 69 -9.75 6.38 -20.57
N GLU A 70 -8.92 7.21 -19.94
CA GLU A 70 -8.84 8.65 -20.20
C GLU A 70 -8.38 8.91 -21.64
N THR A 71 -7.38 8.16 -22.12
CA THR A 71 -6.88 8.24 -23.50
C THR A 71 -7.95 7.89 -24.53
N GLU A 72 -8.74 6.85 -24.28
CA GLU A 72 -9.83 6.44 -25.17
C GLU A 72 -11.02 7.40 -25.13
N LEU A 73 -11.35 7.94 -23.95
CA LEU A 73 -12.39 8.97 -23.82
C LEU A 73 -12.04 10.25 -24.59
N ALA A 74 -10.78 10.66 -24.57
CA ALA A 74 -10.32 11.86 -25.27
C ALA A 74 -10.50 11.78 -26.80
N LYS A 75 -10.59 10.57 -27.37
CA LYS A 75 -10.83 10.32 -28.79
C LYS A 75 -12.31 10.39 -29.19
N LEU A 76 -13.24 10.45 -28.22
CA LEU A 76 -14.68 10.35 -28.47
C LEU A 76 -15.34 11.75 -28.47
N ASP A 77 -15.84 12.17 -29.64
CA ASP A 77 -16.52 13.47 -29.76
C ASP A 77 -17.95 13.49 -29.18
N LYS A 78 -18.63 12.34 -29.22
CA LYS A 78 -20.06 12.24 -28.87
C LYS A 78 -20.23 11.77 -27.43
N LYS A 79 -20.97 12.56 -26.63
CA LYS A 79 -21.37 12.21 -25.25
C LYS A 79 -22.03 10.83 -25.13
N ARG A 80 -22.79 10.40 -26.16
CA ARG A 80 -23.42 9.08 -26.21
C ARG A 80 -22.39 7.95 -26.28
N ASP A 81 -21.34 8.13 -27.07
CA ASP A 81 -20.31 7.12 -27.28
C ASP A 81 -19.40 7.04 -26.05
N ALA A 82 -19.04 8.18 -25.46
CA ALA A 82 -18.38 8.25 -24.16
C ALA A 82 -19.16 7.46 -23.10
N LYS A 83 -20.47 7.71 -22.95
CA LYS A 83 -21.32 6.97 -22.00
C LYS A 83 -21.37 5.46 -22.27
N LYS A 84 -21.38 5.04 -23.54
CA LYS A 84 -21.38 3.61 -23.92
C LYS A 84 -20.04 2.97 -23.55
N TYR A 85 -18.94 3.67 -23.80
CA TYR A 85 -17.59 3.23 -23.44
C TYR A 85 -17.43 3.13 -21.93
N SER A 86 -17.82 4.16 -21.16
CA SER A 86 -17.85 4.11 -19.68
C SER A 86 -18.61 2.91 -19.15
N LYS A 87 -19.78 2.60 -19.72
CA LYS A 87 -20.58 1.44 -19.29
C LYS A 87 -19.85 0.11 -19.58
N LYS A 88 -19.17 0.01 -20.73
CA LYS A 88 -18.38 -1.17 -21.10
C LYS A 88 -17.19 -1.33 -20.14
N MET A 89 -16.44 -0.26 -19.88
CA MET A 89 -15.30 -0.28 -18.98
C MET A 89 -15.71 -0.64 -17.55
N ASN A 90 -16.78 -0.03 -17.03
CA ASN A 90 -17.30 -0.37 -15.69
C ASN A 90 -17.73 -1.83 -15.58
N LYS A 91 -18.28 -2.43 -16.64
CA LYS A 91 -18.58 -3.86 -16.67
C LYS A 91 -17.30 -4.70 -16.62
N PHE A 92 -16.30 -4.35 -17.42
CA PHE A 92 -15.00 -5.01 -17.43
C PHE A 92 -14.31 -4.93 -16.06
N LEU A 93 -14.20 -3.74 -15.48
CA LEU A 93 -13.63 -3.53 -14.13
C LEU A 93 -14.35 -4.37 -13.08
N LYS A 94 -15.68 -4.39 -13.13
CA LYS A 94 -16.46 -5.22 -12.21
C LYS A 94 -16.11 -6.70 -12.38
N GLU A 95 -16.04 -7.21 -13.60
CA GLU A 95 -15.72 -8.62 -13.85
C GLU A 95 -14.28 -8.97 -13.45
N GLU A 96 -13.35 -8.04 -13.65
CA GLU A 96 -11.92 -8.24 -13.37
C GLU A 96 -11.58 -8.17 -11.89
N PHE A 97 -12.17 -7.21 -11.15
CA PHE A 97 -11.75 -6.91 -9.78
C PHE A 97 -12.73 -7.36 -8.69
N THR A 98 -13.99 -7.72 -9.02
CA THR A 98 -15.02 -7.97 -7.98
C THR A 98 -14.56 -8.98 -6.94
N TYR A 99 -14.03 -10.13 -7.34
CA TYR A 99 -13.67 -11.18 -6.38
C TYR A 99 -12.38 -10.85 -5.64
N SER A 100 -11.40 -10.26 -6.31
CA SER A 100 -10.12 -9.88 -5.69
C SER A 100 -10.35 -8.82 -4.61
N VAL A 101 -11.17 -7.81 -4.90
CA VAL A 101 -11.55 -6.74 -3.96
C VAL A 101 -12.42 -7.28 -2.81
N ARG A 102 -13.28 -8.27 -3.07
CA ARG A 102 -14.11 -8.92 -2.03
C ARG A 102 -13.36 -9.86 -1.10
N ASP A 103 -12.18 -10.33 -1.52
CA ASP A 103 -11.33 -11.17 -0.70
C ASP A 103 -10.44 -10.38 0.26
N LEU A 104 -10.30 -9.07 0.04
CA LEU A 104 -9.51 -8.19 0.90
C LEU A 104 -10.11 -8.07 2.31
N TYR A 105 -9.23 -8.01 3.31
CA TYR A 105 -9.61 -7.51 4.63
C TYR A 105 -9.94 -6.03 4.55
N THR A 106 -10.75 -5.51 5.48
CA THR A 106 -11.13 -4.09 5.52
C THR A 106 -9.90 -3.15 5.51
N SER A 107 -8.86 -3.47 6.29
CA SER A 107 -7.61 -2.70 6.32
C SER A 107 -6.79 -2.81 5.03
N GLU A 108 -6.88 -3.93 4.31
CA GLU A 108 -6.25 -4.08 3.00
C GLU A 108 -6.99 -3.26 1.94
N GLY A 109 -8.32 -3.26 1.98
CA GLY A 109 -9.15 -2.42 1.13
C GLY A 109 -8.91 -0.93 1.35
N HIS A 110 -8.78 -0.50 2.60
CA HIS A 110 -8.40 0.89 2.92
C HIS A 110 -7.03 1.24 2.32
N LEU A 111 -6.02 0.38 2.50
CA LEU A 111 -4.70 0.58 1.87
C LEU A 111 -4.79 0.64 0.34
N LEU A 112 -5.64 -0.18 -0.29
CA LEU A 112 -5.88 -0.12 -1.73
C LEU A 112 -6.40 1.26 -2.16
N MET A 113 -7.35 1.84 -1.42
CA MET A 113 -7.88 3.18 -1.74
C MET A 113 -6.77 4.24 -1.65
N GLN A 114 -5.94 4.17 -0.60
CA GLN A 114 -4.80 5.08 -0.42
C GLN A 114 -3.76 4.92 -1.54
N LEU A 115 -3.43 3.69 -1.94
CA LEU A 115 -2.48 3.44 -3.02
C LEU A 115 -3.01 3.91 -4.38
N ILE A 116 -4.32 3.75 -4.65
CA ILE A 116 -4.93 4.33 -5.84
C ILE A 116 -4.78 5.86 -5.83
N HIS A 117 -5.03 6.51 -4.69
CA HIS A 117 -4.80 7.94 -4.54
C HIS A 117 -3.33 8.33 -4.76
N ARG A 118 -2.37 7.55 -4.23
CA ARG A 118 -0.93 7.77 -4.47
C ARG A 118 -0.59 7.74 -5.97
N GLU A 119 -1.13 6.76 -6.68
CA GLU A 119 -0.79 6.53 -8.08
C GLU A 119 -1.48 7.50 -9.06
N THR A 120 -2.71 7.93 -8.74
CA THR A 120 -3.56 8.69 -9.67
C THR A 120 -3.82 10.12 -9.23
N GLY A 121 -3.53 10.46 -7.97
CA GLY A 121 -3.89 11.74 -7.36
C GLY A 121 -5.39 11.91 -7.08
N LYS A 122 -6.23 10.92 -7.42
CA LYS A 122 -7.69 10.96 -7.27
C LYS A 122 -8.12 9.95 -6.21
N THR A 123 -9.05 10.34 -5.33
CA THR A 123 -9.65 9.37 -4.41
C THR A 123 -10.59 8.44 -5.18
N VAL A 124 -10.92 7.28 -4.60
CA VAL A 124 -11.86 6.35 -5.24
C VAL A 124 -13.26 6.97 -5.36
N ASP A 125 -13.64 7.85 -4.42
CA ASP A 125 -14.85 8.66 -4.53
C ASP A 125 -14.82 9.59 -5.77
N ASP A 126 -13.70 10.26 -6.01
CA ASP A 126 -13.52 11.13 -7.19
C ASP A 126 -13.62 10.31 -8.49
N ILE A 127 -12.89 9.20 -8.56
CA ILE A 127 -12.87 8.27 -9.71
C ILE A 127 -14.29 7.77 -10.00
N ILE A 128 -15.00 7.32 -8.97
CA ILE A 128 -16.39 6.86 -9.14
C ILE A 128 -17.26 8.02 -9.63
N THR A 129 -17.14 9.22 -9.07
CA THR A 129 -17.99 10.36 -9.42
C THR A 129 -17.75 10.84 -10.85
N GLU A 130 -16.50 10.91 -11.27
CA GLU A 130 -16.07 11.35 -12.61
C GLU A 130 -16.46 10.34 -13.69
N TYR A 131 -16.30 9.04 -13.41
CA TYR A 131 -16.51 7.98 -14.40
C TYR A 131 -17.87 7.30 -14.34
N SER A 132 -18.68 7.64 -13.33
CA SER A 132 -20.07 7.21 -13.23
C SER A 132 -21.00 8.21 -13.91
N GLY A 133 -21.41 7.89 -15.13
CA GLY A 133 -22.70 8.42 -15.63
C GLY A 133 -23.81 8.04 -14.64
N GLY A 134 -24.78 8.94 -14.39
CA GLY A 134 -25.74 8.97 -13.26
C GLY A 134 -26.63 7.75 -12.93
N GLY A 135 -26.25 6.52 -13.25
CA GLY A 135 -26.91 5.26 -12.90
C GLY A 135 -26.05 4.28 -12.06
N GLN A 136 -24.89 4.68 -11.53
CA GLN A 136 -23.99 3.76 -10.80
C GLN A 136 -24.03 3.85 -9.27
N ALA A 137 -25.02 4.53 -8.69
CA ALA A 137 -25.22 4.61 -7.24
C ALA A 137 -25.18 3.23 -6.54
N PHE A 138 -25.50 2.14 -7.26
CA PHE A 138 -25.37 0.78 -6.76
C PHE A 138 -23.92 0.32 -6.53
N ILE A 139 -22.98 0.63 -7.43
CA ILE A 139 -21.56 0.26 -7.26
C ILE A 139 -20.98 1.01 -6.07
N TYR A 140 -21.22 2.32 -6.00
CA TYR A 140 -20.83 3.17 -4.88
C TYR A 140 -21.36 2.63 -3.54
N ARG A 141 -22.66 2.29 -3.46
CA ARG A 141 -23.25 1.72 -2.23
C ARG A 141 -22.63 0.38 -1.83
N ASN A 142 -22.25 -0.48 -2.78
CA ASN A 142 -21.64 -1.76 -2.44
C ASN A 142 -20.18 -1.60 -1.98
N LEU A 143 -19.42 -0.73 -2.65
CA LEU A 143 -18.04 -0.41 -2.25
C LEU A 143 -18.00 0.27 -0.87
N ALA A 144 -18.85 1.27 -0.64
CA ALA A 144 -18.93 1.96 0.65
C ALA A 144 -19.33 1.03 1.81
N LYS A 145 -20.16 0.01 1.54
CA LYS A 145 -20.50 -1.04 2.52
C LYS A 145 -19.36 -2.01 2.78
N MET A 146 -18.50 -2.27 1.80
CA MET A 146 -17.36 -3.18 1.95
C MET A 146 -16.18 -2.53 2.66
N PHE A 147 -15.95 -1.23 2.44
CA PHE A 147 -14.74 -0.53 2.89
C PHE A 147 -15.01 0.58 3.92
N ASP A 148 -16.08 0.40 4.70
CA ASP A 148 -16.40 1.22 5.89
C ASP A 148 -16.36 2.74 5.63
N GLN A 149 -17.02 3.16 4.54
CA GLN A 149 -17.16 4.56 4.10
C GLN A 149 -15.88 5.32 3.70
N ASP A 150 -14.69 4.70 3.74
CA ASP A 150 -13.44 5.43 3.47
C ASP A 150 -13.00 5.40 1.99
N LEU A 151 -13.94 5.69 1.10
CA LEU A 151 -13.65 5.85 -0.33
C LEU A 151 -12.90 7.16 -0.63
N LYS A 152 -12.84 8.05 0.36
CA LYS A 152 -12.16 9.34 0.34
C LYS A 152 -10.76 9.27 0.96
N ALA A 153 -10.28 8.07 1.29
CA ALA A 153 -8.97 7.86 1.87
C ALA A 153 -7.89 8.50 0.99
N LYS A 154 -7.04 9.31 1.62
CA LYS A 154 -5.88 9.93 0.99
C LYS A 154 -4.61 9.22 1.45
N TYR A 155 -3.60 9.28 0.59
CA TYR A 155 -2.26 8.81 0.88
C TYR A 155 -1.47 9.90 1.60
N ASP A 156 -0.91 9.60 2.77
CA ASP A 156 -0.05 10.50 3.55
C ASP A 156 1.27 9.76 3.90
N PRO A 157 2.35 9.98 3.13
CA PRO A 157 3.63 9.29 3.34
C PRO A 157 4.30 9.67 4.66
N ASP A 158 3.99 10.83 5.24
CA ASP A 158 4.66 11.32 6.44
C ASP A 158 3.97 10.87 7.73
N LYS A 159 2.76 10.30 7.62
CA LYS A 159 1.95 9.85 8.76
C LYS A 159 1.52 8.40 8.60
N ASP A 160 0.29 8.20 8.14
CA ASP A 160 -0.39 6.90 8.18
C ASP A 160 0.25 5.89 7.20
N ASN A 161 0.93 6.38 6.16
CA ASN A 161 1.55 5.56 5.13
C ASN A 161 3.09 5.55 5.19
N TYR A 162 3.72 6.00 6.27
CA TYR A 162 5.20 6.02 6.40
C TYR A 162 5.87 4.68 6.08
N PHE A 163 5.44 3.60 6.71
CA PHE A 163 5.98 2.26 6.44
C PHE A 163 5.66 1.79 5.02
N THR A 164 4.49 2.15 4.50
CA THR A 164 4.07 1.81 3.14
C THR A 164 4.98 2.50 2.12
N GLU A 165 5.24 3.80 2.27
CA GLU A 165 6.07 4.57 1.35
C GLU A 165 7.53 4.08 1.38
N MET A 166 8.03 3.72 2.57
CA MET A 166 9.33 3.11 2.71
C MET A 166 9.45 1.79 1.94
N VAL A 167 8.48 0.88 2.11
CA VAL A 167 8.44 -0.39 1.37
C VAL A 167 8.36 -0.14 -0.13
N ILE A 168 7.51 0.79 -0.58
CA ILE A 168 7.39 1.11 -2.01
C ILE A 168 8.71 1.69 -2.54
N SER A 169 9.35 2.57 -1.78
CA SER A 169 10.67 3.11 -2.13
C SER A 169 11.71 2.00 -2.29
N ASP A 170 11.74 1.03 -1.35
CA ASP A 170 12.63 -0.13 -1.45
C ASP A 170 12.33 -1.01 -2.66
N ILE A 171 11.06 -1.19 -3.02
CA ILE A 171 10.64 -1.87 -4.24
C ILE A 171 11.13 -1.11 -5.48
N LEU A 172 10.91 0.21 -5.54
CA LEU A 172 11.29 1.05 -6.68
C LEU A 172 12.81 1.15 -6.85
N CYS A 173 13.57 1.12 -5.76
CA CYS A 173 15.03 1.07 -5.77
C CYS A 173 15.59 -0.32 -6.10
N GLY A 174 14.76 -1.37 -6.17
CA GLY A 174 15.17 -2.74 -6.44
C GLY A 174 15.79 -3.46 -5.22
N ASN A 175 15.66 -2.89 -4.02
CA ASN A 175 16.09 -3.54 -2.77
C ASN A 175 15.19 -4.74 -2.42
N VAL A 176 13.95 -4.71 -2.91
CA VAL A 176 12.93 -5.73 -2.67
C VAL A 176 12.39 -6.23 -4.00
N ALA A 177 12.38 -7.55 -4.18
CA ALA A 177 11.73 -8.17 -5.33
C ALA A 177 10.22 -7.93 -5.29
N PHE A 178 9.66 -7.47 -6.41
CA PHE A 178 8.26 -7.15 -6.56
C PHE A 178 7.75 -7.62 -7.92
N ASP A 179 6.64 -8.34 -7.91
CA ASP A 179 5.90 -8.71 -9.10
C ASP A 179 4.73 -7.72 -9.26
N PRO A 180 4.71 -6.88 -10.31
CA PRO A 180 3.61 -5.96 -10.56
C PRO A 180 2.37 -6.67 -11.14
N GLU A 181 2.45 -7.95 -11.50
CA GLU A 181 1.33 -8.69 -12.03
C GLU A 181 0.30 -9.01 -10.94
N MET A 182 -0.97 -8.67 -11.23
CA MET A 182 -2.08 -8.95 -10.31
C MET A 182 -2.73 -10.28 -10.66
N ASP A 183 -2.63 -11.25 -9.74
CA ASP A 183 -3.38 -12.50 -9.82
C ASP A 183 -4.89 -12.25 -9.85
N LYS A 184 -5.55 -12.79 -10.87
CA LYS A 184 -7.02 -12.70 -10.99
C LYS A 184 -7.68 -13.71 -10.06
N MET A 185 -8.42 -13.21 -9.07
CA MET A 185 -9.25 -14.05 -8.20
C MET A 185 -10.48 -14.55 -8.96
N THR A 186 -10.60 -15.87 -9.12
CA THR A 186 -11.82 -16.50 -9.66
C THR A 186 -12.89 -16.65 -8.59
N LYS A 187 -14.14 -16.85 -9.01
CA LYS A 187 -15.26 -17.08 -8.07
C LYS A 187 -15.04 -18.34 -7.24
N GLU A 188 -14.43 -19.36 -7.85
CA GLU A 188 -14.08 -20.65 -7.27
C GLU A 188 -13.02 -20.45 -6.18
N SER A 189 -11.92 -19.76 -6.51
CA SER A 189 -10.85 -19.44 -5.56
C SER A 189 -11.36 -18.59 -4.39
N PHE A 190 -12.21 -17.59 -4.66
CA PHE A 190 -12.85 -16.80 -3.60
C PHE A 190 -13.71 -17.67 -2.65
N LYS A 191 -14.50 -18.61 -3.18
CA LYS A 191 -15.28 -19.52 -2.35
C LYS A 191 -14.38 -20.41 -1.49
N GLU A 192 -13.24 -20.83 -2.03
CA GLU A 192 -12.25 -21.61 -1.29
C GLU A 192 -11.62 -20.80 -0.16
N SER A 193 -11.14 -19.58 -0.43
CA SER A 193 -10.65 -18.64 0.58
C SER A 193 -11.68 -18.46 1.72
N GLN A 194 -12.96 -18.26 1.37
CA GLN A 194 -14.03 -18.14 2.36
C GLN A 194 -14.25 -19.41 3.20
N ARG A 195 -14.07 -20.60 2.62
CA ARG A 195 -14.13 -21.87 3.37
C ARG A 195 -12.96 -21.98 4.33
N GLN A 196 -11.75 -21.66 3.88
CA GLN A 196 -10.54 -21.66 4.69
C GLN A 196 -10.66 -20.68 5.85
N TYR A 197 -11.08 -19.43 5.61
CA TYR A 197 -11.31 -18.44 6.66
C TYR A 197 -12.32 -18.94 7.72
N ARG A 198 -13.44 -19.52 7.28
CA ARG A 198 -14.46 -20.07 8.20
C ARG A 198 -13.92 -21.23 9.04
N ALA A 199 -13.13 -22.12 8.43
CA ALA A 199 -12.48 -23.23 9.12
C ALA A 199 -11.49 -22.72 10.17
N GLN A 200 -10.57 -21.83 9.79
CA GLN A 200 -9.59 -21.21 10.69
C GLN A 200 -10.26 -20.46 11.85
N LYS A 201 -11.38 -19.78 11.59
CA LYS A 201 -12.16 -19.09 12.64
C LYS A 201 -12.80 -20.08 13.61
N LYS A 202 -13.29 -21.23 13.13
CA LYS A 202 -13.82 -22.31 13.97
C LYS A 202 -12.70 -22.92 14.83
N GLU A 203 -11.56 -23.25 14.23
CA GLU A 203 -10.38 -23.78 14.91
C GLU A 203 -9.86 -22.81 15.98
N SER A 204 -9.75 -21.52 15.64
CA SER A 204 -9.30 -20.49 16.58
C SER A 204 -10.26 -20.33 17.76
N ARG A 205 -11.58 -20.41 17.53
CA ARG A 205 -12.57 -20.44 18.63
C ARG A 205 -12.39 -21.66 19.53
N THR A 206 -12.12 -22.83 18.96
CA THR A 206 -11.84 -24.06 19.73
C THR A 206 -10.56 -23.93 20.55
N ARG A 207 -9.45 -23.51 19.93
CA ARG A 207 -8.16 -23.26 20.61
C ARG A 207 -8.29 -22.28 21.77
N VAL A 208 -9.04 -21.18 21.58
CA VAL A 208 -9.28 -20.20 22.66
C VAL A 208 -10.09 -20.82 23.81
N LYS A 209 -11.07 -21.68 23.53
CA LYS A 209 -11.83 -22.40 24.58
C LYS A 209 -10.94 -23.37 25.34
N GLU A 210 -10.13 -24.15 24.64
CA GLU A 210 -9.16 -25.09 25.23
C GLU A 210 -8.14 -24.34 26.10
N MET A 211 -7.56 -23.24 25.58
CA MET A 211 -6.62 -22.40 26.32
C MET A 211 -7.26 -21.84 27.60
N LYS A 212 -8.51 -21.38 27.54
CA LYS A 212 -9.25 -20.91 28.73
C LYS A 212 -9.49 -22.03 29.76
N ALA A 213 -9.81 -23.23 29.30
CA ALA A 213 -9.99 -24.39 30.19
C ALA A 213 -8.67 -24.78 30.87
N VAL A 214 -7.58 -24.86 30.11
CA VAL A 214 -6.23 -25.15 30.63
C VAL A 214 -5.78 -24.10 31.63
N ASN A 215 -5.98 -22.81 31.33
CA ASN A 215 -5.63 -21.73 32.24
C ASN A 215 -6.44 -21.80 33.55
N LYS A 216 -7.74 -22.12 33.48
CA LYS A 216 -8.59 -22.31 34.66
C LYS A 216 -8.12 -23.48 35.53
N GLU A 217 -7.69 -24.59 34.94
CA GLU A 217 -7.13 -25.72 35.68
C GLU A 217 -5.77 -25.39 36.31
N LYS A 218 -4.89 -24.67 35.58
CA LYS A 218 -3.62 -24.17 36.12
C LYS A 218 -3.83 -23.24 37.32
N GLU A 219 -4.79 -22.32 37.23
CA GLU A 219 -5.15 -21.42 38.34
C GLU A 219 -5.66 -22.20 39.57
N LYS A 220 -6.52 -23.22 39.36
CA LYS A 220 -6.99 -24.08 40.47
C LYS A 220 -5.84 -24.84 41.12
N ALA A 221 -4.93 -25.40 40.34
CA ALA A 221 -3.76 -26.12 40.84
C ALA A 221 -2.83 -25.19 41.63
N GLN A 222 -2.54 -24.00 41.12
CA GLN A 222 -1.76 -22.97 41.83
C GLN A 222 -2.41 -22.59 43.17
N LYS A 223 -3.72 -22.36 43.19
CA LYS A 223 -4.46 -22.06 44.44
C LYS A 223 -4.42 -23.21 45.45
N LYS A 224 -4.40 -24.47 45.02
CA LYS A 224 -4.24 -25.64 45.91
C LYS A 224 -2.84 -25.66 46.53
N VAL A 225 -1.80 -25.53 45.70
CA VAL A 225 -0.39 -25.49 46.16
C VAL A 225 -0.17 -24.33 47.14
N GLU A 226 -0.73 -23.15 46.87
CA GLU A 226 -0.61 -22.00 47.76
C GLU A 226 -1.31 -22.21 49.11
N LYS A 227 -2.48 -22.87 49.12
CA LYS A 227 -3.18 -23.25 50.36
C LYS A 227 -2.40 -24.27 51.19
N GLU A 228 -1.78 -25.26 50.54
CA GLU A 228 -0.94 -26.26 51.22
C GLU A 228 0.31 -25.63 51.82
N LYS A 229 0.99 -24.75 51.08
CA LYS A 229 2.13 -23.96 51.60
C LYS A 229 1.72 -23.15 52.84
N LYS A 230 0.60 -22.42 52.79
CA LYS A 230 0.07 -21.63 53.92
C LYS A 230 -0.30 -22.48 55.15
N LYS A 231 -0.74 -23.73 54.96
CA LYS A 231 -0.99 -24.67 56.08
C LYS A 231 0.31 -25.19 56.69
N ALA A 232 1.33 -25.44 55.88
CA ALA A 232 2.63 -25.91 56.34
C ALA A 232 3.40 -24.83 57.13
N THR A 233 3.22 -23.54 56.83
CA THR A 233 3.87 -22.43 57.56
C THR A 233 3.18 -22.05 58.88
N LYS A 234 1.99 -22.59 59.16
CA LYS A 234 1.20 -22.32 60.38
C LYS A 234 1.34 -23.42 61.46
N LYS A 235 2.04 -24.50 61.15
CA LYS A 235 2.44 -25.56 62.09
C LYS A 235 3.88 -25.34 62.49
#